data_AF-A0A067PDM0-F1
#
_entry.id   AF-A0A067PDM0-F1
#
_cell.length_a   1.000
_cell.length_b   1.000
_cell.length_c   1.000
_cell.angle_alpha   90.00
_cell.angle_beta   90.00
_cell.angle_gamma   90.00
#
_symmetry.space_group_name_H-M   'P 1'
#
loop_
_entity.id
_entity.type
_entity.pdbx_description
1 polymer ?
#
loop_
_entity_poly.entity_id
_entity_poly.type
_entity_poly.pdbx_seq_one_letter_code
_entity_poly.pdbx_strand_id
1 'polypeptide(L)'
;MLNLTVPPSFNLQGAKLSAITQAIAYKGIWERARQTTWPKASISLERTRLALKDANGNLDTDQMIWMGSQSSDIQQKISQYLFLAMHQTQIIGSFWRNIPNFKERAVCRACGDIDESMEHILLECSAMEGPLIWNLVRSLWPTSWGDWPHLSIGTILGWGRYEPGPYPQGLIPPPPILVSESAHLIWAFWCQRVIQGAELMPTNVTKRWENAINKRLMIDRIIAARQRRKKGKDVPDSMQKTWTGTLANEADLPENWVTALEVLVSISPPRVPQLG
;
A
#
# COMPACT_ATOMS: atom_id res chain seq x y z
N MET A 1 -1.34 -58.44 14.04
CA MET A 1 -1.44 -57.01 14.42
C MET A 1 -0.04 -56.49 14.66
N LEU A 2 0.42 -55.51 13.87
CA LEU A 2 1.74 -54.89 14.06
C LEU A 2 1.65 -53.85 15.19
N ASN A 3 2.54 -53.97 16.16
CA ASN A 3 2.64 -53.04 17.29
C ASN A 3 3.45 -51.80 16.83
N LEU A 4 2.78 -50.64 16.77
CA LEU A 4 3.34 -49.36 16.32
C LEU A 4 3.80 -48.46 17.49
N THR A 5 3.94 -49.01 18.70
CA THR A 5 4.32 -48.21 19.87
C THR A 5 5.79 -47.82 19.77
N VAL A 6 6.07 -46.51 19.67
CA VAL A 6 7.44 -45.99 19.59
C VAL A 6 8.13 -46.25 20.94
N PRO A 7 9.29 -46.95 20.96
CA PRO A 7 10.01 -47.21 22.21
C PRO A 7 10.40 -45.89 22.88
N PRO A 8 10.36 -45.81 24.23
CA PRO A 8 10.59 -44.55 24.95
C PRO A 8 11.91 -43.86 24.61
N SER A 9 12.95 -44.62 24.28
CA SER A 9 14.27 -44.12 23.85
C SER A 9 14.25 -43.37 22.51
N PHE A 10 13.25 -43.62 21.67
CA PHE A 10 13.04 -42.95 20.39
C PHE A 10 11.92 -41.90 20.45
N ASN A 11 11.27 -41.73 21.60
CA ASN A 11 10.29 -40.66 21.84
C ASN A 11 11.00 -39.36 22.22
N LEU A 12 11.79 -38.82 21.29
CA LEU A 12 12.53 -37.58 21.49
C LEU A 12 11.57 -36.39 21.41
N GLN A 13 11.51 -35.60 22.49
CA GLN A 13 10.75 -34.34 22.52
C GLN A 13 11.65 -33.16 22.18
N GLY A 14 11.17 -32.27 21.31
CA GLY A 14 11.86 -31.04 20.92
C GLY A 14 12.64 -31.14 19.61
N ALA A 15 13.32 -30.05 19.25
CA ALA A 15 14.13 -29.99 18.03
C ALA A 15 15.60 -30.31 18.34
N LYS A 16 16.22 -31.18 17.55
CA LYS A 16 17.66 -31.48 17.64
C LYS A 16 18.46 -30.21 17.30
N LEU A 17 19.28 -29.73 18.23
CA LEU A 17 20.04 -28.46 18.08
C LEU A 17 20.93 -28.45 16.82
N SER A 18 21.52 -29.58 16.44
CA SER A 18 22.34 -29.68 15.23
C SER A 18 21.54 -29.59 13.92
N ALA A 19 20.21 -29.71 13.98
CA ALA A 19 19.30 -29.68 12.83
C ALA A 19 18.33 -28.49 12.89
N ILE A 20 18.41 -27.67 13.95
CA ILE A 20 17.54 -26.50 14.08
C ILE A 20 18.03 -25.39 13.15
N THR A 21 17.12 -24.84 12.36
CA THR A 21 17.39 -23.61 11.60
C THR A 21 16.89 -22.41 12.39
N GLN A 22 17.41 -21.21 12.09
CA GLN A 22 16.90 -19.97 12.67
C GLN A 22 15.38 -19.83 12.47
N ALA A 23 14.84 -20.25 11.32
CA ALA A 23 13.41 -20.23 11.05
C ALA A 23 12.61 -21.16 11.98
N ILE A 24 13.09 -22.39 12.21
CA ILE A 24 12.45 -23.36 13.12
C ILE A 24 12.55 -22.88 14.57
N ALA A 25 13.72 -22.38 14.98
CA ALA A 25 13.93 -21.82 16.31
C ALA A 25 13.01 -20.62 16.56
N TYR A 26 12.96 -19.68 15.61
CA TYR A 26 12.12 -18.50 15.68
C TYR A 26 10.64 -18.88 15.75
N LYS A 27 10.17 -19.79 14.88
CA LYS A 27 8.80 -20.31 14.92
C LYS A 27 8.46 -20.92 16.28
N GLY A 28 9.32 -21.76 16.84
CA GLY A 28 9.10 -22.41 18.13
C GLY A 28 9.20 -21.48 19.35
N ILE A 29 9.91 -20.34 19.24
CA ILE A 29 9.87 -19.26 20.23
C ILE A 29 8.53 -18.51 20.10
N TRP A 30 8.11 -18.21 18.88
CA TRP A 30 6.86 -17.51 18.60
C TRP A 30 5.63 -18.27 19.09
N GLU A 31 5.58 -19.59 18.87
CA GLU A 31 4.48 -20.45 19.33
C GLU A 31 4.40 -20.55 20.86
N ARG A 32 5.54 -20.37 21.56
CA ARG A 32 5.63 -20.42 23.03
C ARG A 32 5.48 -19.07 23.71
N ALA A 33 5.84 -17.98 23.03
CA ALA A 33 5.57 -16.64 23.51
C ALA A 33 4.05 -16.45 23.52
N ARG A 34 3.50 -16.00 24.67
CA ARG A 34 2.12 -15.48 24.68
C ARG A 34 2.03 -14.41 23.60
N GLN A 35 1.08 -14.54 22.68
CA GLN A 35 0.83 -13.49 21.70
C GLN A 35 0.52 -12.21 22.48
N THR A 36 1.47 -11.29 22.52
CA THR A 36 1.24 -9.95 23.04
C THR A 36 0.14 -9.36 22.19
N THR A 37 -1.03 -9.11 22.77
CA THR A 37 -2.08 -8.37 22.09
C THR A 37 -1.55 -6.97 21.84
N TRP A 38 -1.46 -6.56 20.57
CA TRP A 38 -1.04 -5.23 20.17
C TRP A 38 -2.28 -4.36 20.02
N PRO A 39 -2.71 -3.60 21.03
CA PRO A 39 -4.06 -3.04 21.04
C PRO A 39 -4.30 -2.08 19.87
N LYS A 40 -3.28 -1.29 19.50
CA LYS A 40 -3.34 -0.38 18.35
C LYS A 40 -3.45 -1.11 17.02
N ALA A 41 -2.68 -2.18 16.83
CA ALA A 41 -2.73 -2.97 15.60
C ALA A 41 -4.08 -3.69 15.47
N SER A 42 -4.62 -4.23 16.58
CA SER A 42 -5.95 -4.84 16.60
C SER A 42 -7.05 -3.83 16.25
N ILE A 43 -6.98 -2.59 16.75
CA ILE A 43 -7.91 -1.51 16.37
C ILE A 43 -7.80 -1.22 14.87
N SER A 44 -6.59 -1.03 14.34
CA SER A 44 -6.42 -0.76 12.90
C SER A 44 -6.91 -1.91 12.04
N LEU A 45 -6.62 -3.17 12.43
CA LEU A 45 -7.11 -4.36 11.72
C LEU A 45 -8.63 -4.43 11.71
N GLU A 46 -9.29 -4.12 12.81
CA GLU A 46 -10.75 -4.10 12.87
C GLU A 46 -11.34 -2.98 12.00
N ARG A 47 -10.76 -1.77 12.03
CA ARG A 47 -11.15 -0.68 11.13
C ARG A 47 -11.00 -1.06 9.66
N THR A 48 -9.88 -1.70 9.31
CA THR A 48 -9.62 -2.21 7.97
C THR A 48 -10.62 -3.27 7.56
N ARG A 49 -10.92 -4.23 8.45
CA ARG A 49 -11.90 -5.28 8.22
C ARG A 49 -13.30 -4.72 7.95
N LEU A 50 -13.75 -3.75 8.75
CA LEU A 50 -15.05 -3.12 8.56
C LEU A 50 -15.10 -2.36 7.23
N ALA A 51 -14.07 -1.57 6.90
CA ALA A 51 -13.99 -0.87 5.63
C ALA A 51 -14.00 -1.82 4.42
N LEU A 52 -13.29 -2.96 4.50
CA LEU A 52 -13.30 -3.98 3.46
C LEU A 52 -14.62 -4.73 3.38
N LYS A 53 -15.31 -4.95 4.51
CA LYS A 53 -16.66 -5.54 4.50
C LYS A 53 -17.64 -4.63 3.78
N ASP A 54 -17.58 -3.33 4.04
CA ASP A 54 -18.45 -2.35 3.40
C ASP A 54 -18.19 -2.27 1.89
N ALA A 55 -16.93 -2.42 1.46
CA ALA A 55 -16.55 -2.39 0.05
C ALA A 55 -16.81 -3.71 -0.70
N ASN A 56 -16.36 -4.83 -0.14
CA ASN A 56 -16.31 -6.13 -0.80
C ASN A 56 -17.52 -7.02 -0.46
N GLY A 57 -18.28 -6.68 0.59
CA GLY A 57 -19.38 -7.49 1.12
C GLY A 57 -18.93 -8.66 2.03
N ASN A 58 -17.63 -8.91 2.17
CA ASN A 58 -17.08 -10.03 2.96
C ASN A 58 -16.11 -9.57 4.05
N LEU A 59 -16.06 -10.32 5.14
CA LEU A 59 -15.15 -10.07 6.26
C LEU A 59 -13.80 -10.76 6.03
N ASP A 60 -12.76 -9.98 5.77
CA ASP A 60 -11.40 -10.50 5.66
C ASP A 60 -10.81 -10.87 7.03
N THR A 61 -10.08 -11.99 7.06
CA THR A 61 -9.28 -12.39 8.23
C THR A 61 -8.05 -11.50 8.37
N ASP A 62 -7.46 -11.40 9.59
CA ASP A 62 -6.20 -10.67 9.79
C ASP A 62 -5.13 -11.13 8.80
N GLN A 63 -5.02 -12.44 8.58
CA GLN A 63 -4.06 -13.02 7.64
C GLN A 63 -4.27 -12.52 6.21
N MET A 64 -5.51 -12.43 5.74
CA MET A 64 -5.81 -11.91 4.40
C MET A 64 -5.42 -10.44 4.28
N ILE A 65 -5.73 -9.62 5.28
CA ILE A 65 -5.34 -8.20 5.32
C ILE A 65 -3.81 -8.06 5.24
N TRP A 66 -3.07 -8.81 6.06
CA TRP A 66 -1.60 -8.79 6.06
C TRP A 66 -0.98 -9.27 4.75
N MET A 67 -1.58 -10.27 4.10
CA MET A 67 -1.13 -10.74 2.79
C MET A 67 -1.40 -9.68 1.71
N GLY A 68 -2.54 -9.00 1.76
CA GLY A 68 -2.88 -7.93 0.82
C GLY A 68 -1.91 -6.75 0.92
N SER A 69 -1.57 -6.32 2.14
CA SER A 69 -0.59 -5.24 2.36
C SER A 69 0.84 -5.60 1.92
N GLN A 70 1.09 -6.87 1.59
CA GLN A 70 2.36 -7.43 1.13
C GLN A 70 2.24 -8.04 -0.27
N SER A 71 1.20 -7.69 -1.02
CA SER A 71 1.01 -8.17 -2.39
C SER A 71 2.19 -7.76 -3.29
N SER A 72 2.46 -8.57 -4.32
CA SER A 72 3.55 -8.31 -5.28
C SER A 72 3.39 -6.99 -6.04
N ASP A 73 2.17 -6.46 -6.10
CA ASP A 73 1.85 -5.20 -6.77
C ASP A 73 2.22 -4.00 -5.89
N ILE A 74 2.42 -4.19 -4.58
CA ILE A 74 2.87 -3.16 -3.65
C ILE A 74 4.39 -3.20 -3.52
N GLN A 75 5.06 -2.04 -3.65
CA GLN A 75 6.50 -1.98 -3.46
C GLN A 75 6.87 -2.30 -2.00
N GLN A 76 8.00 -2.97 -1.78
CA GLN A 76 8.48 -3.33 -0.44
C GLN A 76 8.49 -2.15 0.54
N LYS A 77 8.93 -0.97 0.09
CA LYS A 77 8.97 0.27 0.89
C LYS A 77 7.56 0.68 1.38
N ILE A 78 6.55 0.49 0.53
CA ILE A 78 5.15 0.84 0.81
C ILE A 78 4.53 -0.21 1.69
N SER A 79 4.82 -1.49 1.45
CA SER A 79 4.38 -2.57 2.34
C SER A 79 4.91 -2.38 3.76
N GLN A 80 6.18 -1.98 3.92
CA GLN A 80 6.76 -1.60 5.22
C GLN A 80 6.01 -0.41 5.84
N TYR A 81 5.72 0.62 5.05
CA TYR A 81 4.92 1.76 5.51
C TYR A 81 3.52 1.34 5.98
N LEU A 82 2.79 0.54 5.20
CA LEU A 82 1.47 0.02 5.54
C LEU A 82 1.52 -0.82 6.82
N PHE A 83 2.55 -1.66 6.97
CA PHE A 83 2.77 -2.43 8.18
C PHE A 83 2.94 -1.53 9.41
N LEU A 84 3.79 -0.50 9.33
CA LEU A 84 3.99 0.46 10.41
C LEU A 84 2.73 1.28 10.70
N ALA A 85 1.98 1.65 9.65
CA ALA A 85 0.73 2.40 9.77
C ALA A 85 -0.35 1.59 10.46
N MET A 86 -0.46 0.30 10.12
CA MET A 86 -1.41 -0.58 10.78
C MET A 86 -1.06 -0.80 12.26
N HIS A 87 0.24 -0.85 12.60
CA HIS A 87 0.69 -0.88 14.00
C HIS A 87 0.65 0.49 14.71
N GLN A 88 0.38 1.58 14.00
CA GLN A 88 0.39 2.96 14.51
C GLN A 88 1.71 3.32 15.22
N THR A 89 2.83 2.93 14.60
CA THR A 89 4.18 3.14 15.17
C THR A 89 4.89 4.38 14.64
N GLN A 90 4.28 5.12 13.71
CA GLN A 90 4.86 6.37 13.23
C GLN A 90 4.92 7.42 14.34
N ILE A 91 5.94 8.26 14.24
CA ILE A 91 6.16 9.40 15.13
C ILE A 91 5.28 10.57 14.66
N ILE A 92 4.07 10.67 15.21
CA ILE A 92 3.04 11.65 14.82
C ILE A 92 2.31 12.15 16.08
N GLY A 93 1.80 13.39 16.04
CA GLY A 93 0.82 13.91 16.99
C GLY A 93 1.27 13.79 18.44
N SER A 94 0.46 13.12 19.26
CA SER A 94 0.68 12.96 20.70
C SER A 94 2.07 12.46 21.10
N PHE A 95 2.77 11.70 20.24
CA PHE A 95 4.15 11.26 20.50
C PHE A 95 5.09 12.45 20.76
N TRP A 96 4.96 13.52 19.98
CA TRP A 96 5.82 14.71 20.08
C TRP A 96 5.61 15.50 21.38
N ARG A 97 4.45 15.36 22.04
CA ARG A 97 4.17 16.08 23.31
C ARG A 97 5.17 15.73 24.42
N ASN A 98 5.72 14.51 24.35
CA ASN A 98 6.66 13.99 25.32
C ASN A 98 8.13 14.31 24.97
N ILE A 99 8.40 14.96 23.84
CA ILE A 99 9.74 15.29 23.39
C ILE A 99 10.02 16.78 23.64
N PRO A 100 10.99 17.12 24.52
CA PRO A 100 11.41 18.50 24.71
C PRO A 100 11.84 19.16 23.39
N ASN A 101 11.54 20.45 23.23
CA ASN A 101 11.86 21.26 22.03
C ASN A 101 11.17 20.86 20.72
N PHE A 102 10.28 19.86 20.74
CA PHE A 102 9.53 19.42 19.54
C PHE A 102 8.03 19.28 19.79
N LYS A 103 7.52 19.80 20.91
CA LYS A 103 6.11 19.66 21.32
C LYS A 103 5.15 20.28 20.31
N GLU A 104 5.60 21.32 19.61
CA GLU A 104 4.84 22.02 18.57
C GLU A 104 4.57 21.15 17.33
N ARG A 105 5.27 20.01 17.18
CA ARG A 105 4.99 19.01 16.13
C ARG A 105 3.82 18.08 16.48
N ALA A 106 3.27 18.19 17.70
CA ALA A 106 2.11 17.40 18.09
C ALA A 106 0.79 17.93 17.51
N VAL A 107 0.79 19.17 17.03
CA VAL A 107 -0.37 19.87 16.47
C VAL A 107 -0.10 20.13 15.00
N CYS A 108 -1.08 19.86 14.15
CA CYS A 108 -0.94 20.11 12.72
C CYS A 108 -0.89 21.63 12.46
N ARG A 109 0.23 22.13 11.93
CA ARG A 109 0.39 23.57 11.63
C ARG A 109 -0.48 24.07 10.47
N ALA A 110 -1.02 23.17 9.65
CA ALA A 110 -1.81 23.54 8.47
C ALA A 110 -3.27 23.84 8.83
N CYS A 111 -3.86 23.08 9.75
CA CYS A 111 -5.28 23.18 10.11
C CYS A 111 -5.54 23.37 11.61
N GLY A 112 -4.52 23.23 12.47
CA GLY A 112 -4.64 23.36 13.91
C GLY A 112 -5.12 22.12 14.65
N ASP A 113 -5.25 20.96 13.98
CA ASP A 113 -5.69 19.72 14.63
C ASP A 113 -4.70 19.30 15.73
N ILE A 114 -5.22 19.09 16.94
CA ILE A 114 -4.45 18.76 18.13
C ILE A 114 -4.16 17.26 18.24
N ASP A 115 -4.89 16.41 17.52
CA ASP A 115 -4.74 14.95 17.53
C ASP A 115 -4.34 14.43 16.14
N GLU A 116 -3.24 15.00 15.61
CA GLU A 116 -2.71 14.60 14.30
C GLU A 116 -2.44 13.10 14.26
N SER A 117 -3.19 12.40 13.41
CA SER A 117 -3.14 10.95 13.20
C SER A 117 -2.77 10.60 11.76
N MET A 118 -2.52 9.33 11.46
CA MET A 118 -2.31 8.91 10.06
C MET A 118 -3.55 9.17 9.20
N GLU A 119 -4.75 8.98 9.77
CA GLU A 119 -6.00 9.29 9.08
C GLU A 119 -6.13 10.77 8.80
N HIS A 120 -5.80 11.61 9.79
CA HIS A 120 -5.75 13.05 9.60
C HIS A 120 -4.83 13.43 8.43
N ILE A 121 -3.58 12.97 8.46
CA ILE A 121 -2.58 13.31 7.45
C ILE A 121 -3.01 12.89 6.05
N LEU A 122 -3.60 11.70 5.91
CA LEU A 122 -3.96 11.15 4.62
C LEU A 122 -5.28 11.69 4.07
N LEU A 123 -6.28 11.97 4.92
CA LEU A 123 -7.67 12.15 4.47
C LEU A 123 -8.33 13.43 4.95
N GLU A 124 -7.98 13.96 6.12
CA GLU A 124 -8.73 15.05 6.77
C GLU A 124 -7.99 16.39 6.76
N CYS A 125 -6.66 16.35 6.63
CA CYS A 125 -5.81 17.54 6.70
C CYS A 125 -6.10 18.51 5.54
N SER A 126 -6.17 19.81 5.85
CA SER A 126 -6.32 20.87 4.84
C SER A 126 -5.01 21.25 4.15
N ALA A 127 -3.88 20.66 4.56
CA ALA A 127 -2.61 20.88 3.89
C ALA A 127 -2.70 20.44 2.42
N MET A 128 -2.14 21.22 1.49
CA MET A 128 -2.43 21.08 0.06
C MET A 128 -2.11 19.69 -0.51
N GLU A 129 -1.19 18.94 0.09
CA GLU A 129 -0.58 17.76 -0.51
C GLU A 129 -1.58 16.60 -0.61
N GLY A 130 -2.35 16.37 0.45
CA GLY A 130 -3.38 15.32 0.50
C GLY A 130 -4.48 15.55 -0.54
N PRO A 131 -5.23 16.66 -0.48
CA PRO A 131 -6.29 16.98 -1.43
C PRO A 131 -5.79 17.00 -2.89
N LEU A 132 -4.62 17.60 -3.15
CA LEU A 132 -4.06 17.64 -4.50
C LEU A 132 -3.76 16.24 -5.04
N ILE A 133 -3.11 15.39 -4.24
CA ILE A 133 -2.77 14.02 -4.66
C ILE A 133 -4.02 13.18 -4.87
N TRP A 134 -5.02 13.24 -3.98
CA TRP A 134 -6.25 12.48 -4.18
C TRP A 134 -7.06 12.95 -5.39
N ASN A 135 -7.03 14.25 -5.68
CA ASN A 135 -7.62 14.77 -6.92
C ASN A 135 -6.89 14.23 -8.16
N LEU A 136 -5.56 14.18 -8.15
CA LEU A 136 -4.78 13.56 -9.24
C LEU A 136 -5.13 12.09 -9.41
N VAL A 137 -5.20 11.32 -8.33
CA VAL A 137 -5.57 9.90 -8.36
C VAL A 137 -6.98 9.70 -8.92
N ARG A 138 -7.96 10.44 -8.40
CA ARG A 138 -9.35 10.40 -8.89
C ARG A 138 -9.43 10.74 -10.38
N SER A 139 -8.63 11.70 -10.82
CA SER A 139 -8.63 12.15 -12.21
C SER A 139 -7.96 11.15 -13.17
N LEU A 140 -7.06 10.31 -12.65
CA LEU A 140 -6.43 9.20 -13.37
C LEU A 140 -7.28 7.91 -13.31
N TRP A 141 -8.37 7.89 -12.54
CA TRP A 141 -9.17 6.70 -12.27
C TRP A 141 -9.97 6.27 -13.52
N PRO A 142 -9.66 5.12 -14.13
CA PRO A 142 -10.37 4.64 -15.31
C PRO A 142 -11.82 4.28 -14.99
N THR A 143 -12.72 4.55 -15.93
CA THR A 143 -14.13 4.13 -15.84
C THR A 143 -14.28 2.60 -15.77
N SER A 144 -13.31 1.85 -16.30
CA SER A 144 -13.25 0.38 -16.24
C SER A 144 -13.00 -0.16 -14.83
N TRP A 145 -12.60 0.68 -13.87
CA TRP A 145 -12.47 0.32 -12.45
C TRP A 145 -13.73 0.67 -11.63
N GLY A 146 -14.76 1.21 -12.28
CA GLY A 146 -15.98 1.70 -11.65
C GLY A 146 -15.82 3.09 -11.05
N ASP A 147 -16.74 3.47 -10.17
CA ASP A 147 -16.72 4.79 -9.53
C ASP A 147 -15.54 4.95 -8.57
N TRP A 148 -15.06 6.18 -8.42
CA TRP A 148 -14.06 6.52 -7.42
C TRP A 148 -14.59 6.21 -6.01
N PRO A 149 -13.91 5.37 -5.22
CA PRO A 149 -14.48 4.92 -3.96
C PRO A 149 -14.28 5.93 -2.84
N HIS A 150 -15.09 5.77 -1.81
CA HIS A 150 -14.88 6.48 -0.55
C HIS A 150 -13.64 5.91 0.16
N LEU A 151 -12.67 6.77 0.45
CA LEU A 151 -11.46 6.39 1.17
C LEU A 151 -11.65 6.59 2.68
N SER A 152 -11.34 5.55 3.44
CA SER A 152 -11.09 5.62 4.88
C SER A 152 -9.68 5.14 5.17
N ILE A 153 -9.16 5.38 6.38
CA ILE A 153 -7.86 4.80 6.76
C ILE A 153 -7.88 3.26 6.65
N GLY A 154 -9.01 2.63 7.00
CA GLY A 154 -9.19 1.19 6.86
C GLY A 154 -9.10 0.73 5.41
N THR A 155 -9.74 1.46 4.49
CA THR A 155 -9.68 1.16 3.05
C THR A 155 -8.26 1.27 2.52
N ILE A 156 -7.51 2.32 2.92
CA ILE A 156 -6.11 2.52 2.50
C ILE A 156 -5.20 1.41 3.03
N LEU A 157 -5.32 1.07 4.33
CA LEU A 157 -4.50 0.04 4.97
C LEU A 157 -4.80 -1.36 4.40
N GLY A 158 -6.06 -1.62 4.06
CA GLY A 158 -6.53 -2.87 3.46
C GLY A 158 -6.51 -2.91 1.94
N TRP A 159 -5.98 -1.90 1.27
CA TRP A 159 -6.22 -1.69 -0.16
C TRP A 159 -5.78 -2.86 -1.06
N GLY A 160 -4.77 -3.63 -0.66
CA GLY A 160 -4.37 -4.85 -1.36
C GLY A 160 -5.41 -5.99 -1.37
N ARG A 161 -6.51 -5.83 -0.62
CA ARG A 161 -7.69 -6.70 -0.61
C ARG A 161 -8.93 -5.98 -1.11
N TYR A 162 -8.82 -4.75 -1.59
CA TYR A 162 -9.95 -3.98 -2.06
C TYR A 162 -10.48 -4.57 -3.37
N GLU A 163 -11.66 -5.17 -3.29
CA GLU A 163 -12.33 -5.89 -4.37
C GLU A 163 -13.82 -5.53 -4.31
N PRO A 164 -14.22 -4.33 -4.79
CA PRO A 164 -15.60 -3.89 -4.69
C PRO A 164 -16.54 -4.92 -5.34
N GLY A 165 -17.72 -5.07 -4.73
CA GLY A 165 -18.74 -6.09 -5.03
C GLY A 165 -19.18 -6.19 -6.50
N PRO A 166 -20.09 -7.12 -6.83
CA PRO A 166 -20.16 -7.76 -8.14
C PRO A 166 -20.21 -6.76 -9.29
N TYR A 167 -19.07 -6.67 -9.97
CA TYR A 167 -18.90 -5.88 -11.17
C TYR A 167 -19.98 -6.25 -12.20
N PRO A 168 -20.72 -5.28 -12.78
CA PRO A 168 -21.33 -5.47 -14.09
C PRO A 168 -20.29 -6.03 -15.05
N GLN A 169 -20.69 -6.93 -15.95
CA GLN A 169 -19.78 -7.57 -16.92
C GLN A 169 -18.81 -6.55 -17.55
N GLY A 170 -17.51 -6.69 -17.28
CA GLY A 170 -16.45 -5.91 -17.94
C GLY A 170 -15.58 -5.02 -17.04
N LEU A 171 -15.92 -4.80 -15.76
CA LEU A 171 -15.04 -4.06 -14.85
C LEU A 171 -13.94 -4.96 -14.25
N ILE A 172 -12.78 -4.36 -13.96
CA ILE A 172 -11.59 -5.04 -13.43
C ILE A 172 -11.28 -4.43 -12.05
N PRO A 173 -10.94 -5.24 -11.03
CA PRO A 173 -10.52 -4.71 -9.74
C PRO A 173 -9.37 -3.71 -9.88
N PRO A 174 -9.46 -2.52 -9.26
CA PRO A 174 -8.40 -1.53 -9.35
C PRO A 174 -7.13 -2.08 -8.70
N PRO A 175 -5.97 -1.98 -9.37
CA PRO A 175 -4.72 -2.44 -8.79
C PRO A 175 -4.35 -1.62 -7.55
N PRO A 176 -3.60 -2.18 -6.59
CA PRO A 176 -3.32 -1.49 -5.35
C PRO A 176 -2.35 -0.31 -5.47
N ILE A 177 -1.76 -0.14 -6.64
CA ILE A 177 -0.64 0.77 -6.91
C ILE A 177 -1.02 2.23 -6.66
N LEU A 178 -2.08 2.74 -7.30
CA LEU A 178 -2.36 4.18 -7.26
C LEU A 178 -2.63 4.67 -5.84
N VAL A 179 -3.45 3.97 -5.07
CA VAL A 179 -3.80 4.38 -3.71
C VAL A 179 -2.62 4.20 -2.75
N SER A 180 -1.91 3.08 -2.82
CA SER A 180 -0.82 2.80 -1.89
C SER A 180 0.42 3.68 -2.13
N GLU A 181 0.81 3.94 -3.39
CA GLU A 181 1.89 4.88 -3.72
C GLU A 181 1.51 6.31 -3.30
N SER A 182 0.26 6.71 -3.52
CA SER A 182 -0.23 8.05 -3.19
C SER A 182 -0.29 8.29 -1.68
N ALA A 183 -0.82 7.34 -0.90
CA ALA A 183 -0.85 7.43 0.55
C ALA A 183 0.57 7.53 1.14
N HIS A 184 1.49 6.68 0.68
CA HIS A 184 2.89 6.75 1.09
C HIS A 184 3.53 8.09 0.70
N LEU A 185 3.21 8.64 -0.48
CA LEU A 185 3.75 9.91 -0.92
C LEU A 185 3.21 11.10 -0.12
N ILE A 186 1.92 11.11 0.23
CA ILE A 186 1.31 12.11 1.14
C ILE A 186 2.04 12.07 2.49
N TRP A 187 2.22 10.88 3.05
CA TRP A 187 3.01 10.71 4.28
C TRP A 187 4.45 11.24 4.16
N ALA A 188 5.11 10.98 3.02
CA ALA A 188 6.46 11.47 2.78
C ALA A 188 6.50 13.01 2.67
N PHE A 189 5.49 13.64 2.06
CA PHE A 189 5.37 15.09 2.02
C PHE A 189 5.13 15.69 3.40
N TRP A 190 4.25 15.07 4.20
CA TRP A 190 4.07 15.45 5.59
C TRP A 190 5.39 15.41 6.37
N CYS A 191 6.18 14.34 6.21
CA CYS A 191 7.50 14.24 6.84
C CYS A 191 8.41 15.41 6.44
N GLN A 192 8.43 15.79 5.15
CA GLN A 192 9.25 16.90 4.69
C GLN A 192 8.79 18.23 5.27
N ARG A 193 7.48 18.48 5.29
CA ARG A 193 6.92 19.72 5.82
C ARG A 193 7.12 19.84 7.34
N VAL A 194 6.81 18.79 8.10
CA VAL A 194 6.80 18.85 9.57
C VAL A 194 8.18 18.58 10.19
N ILE A 195 8.93 17.62 9.65
CA ILE A 195 10.22 17.21 10.22
C ILE A 195 11.37 18.04 9.66
N GLN A 196 11.36 18.27 8.33
CA GLN A 196 12.45 18.98 7.64
C GLN A 196 12.17 20.49 7.48
N GLY A 197 10.94 20.94 7.74
CA GLY A 197 10.56 22.35 7.57
C GLY A 197 10.55 22.79 6.10
N ALA A 198 10.40 21.86 5.15
CA ALA A 198 10.42 22.17 3.73
C ALA A 198 9.11 22.81 3.28
N GLU A 199 9.21 23.86 2.46
CA GLU A 199 8.06 24.42 1.76
C GLU A 199 7.76 23.59 0.50
N LEU A 200 6.49 23.22 0.34
CA LEU A 200 6.02 22.45 -0.79
C LEU A 200 5.22 23.37 -1.71
N MET A 201 5.52 23.31 -3.00
CA MET A 201 4.78 24.03 -4.04
C MET A 201 3.86 23.05 -4.78
N PRO A 202 2.65 23.46 -5.20
CA PRO A 202 1.72 22.57 -5.90
C PRO A 202 2.34 21.88 -7.12
N THR A 203 3.11 22.62 -7.92
CA THR A 203 3.82 22.11 -9.09
C THR A 203 4.85 21.03 -8.75
N ASN A 204 5.55 21.17 -7.62
CA ASN A 204 6.52 20.18 -7.15
C ASN A 204 5.83 18.93 -6.61
N VAL A 205 4.67 19.08 -5.94
CA VAL A 205 3.86 17.95 -5.46
C VAL A 205 3.35 17.13 -6.64
N THR A 206 2.72 17.78 -7.63
CA THR A 206 2.22 17.12 -8.85
C THR A 206 3.33 16.37 -9.58
N LYS A 207 4.44 17.05 -9.91
CA LYS A 207 5.57 16.43 -10.62
C LYS A 207 6.15 15.22 -9.89
N ARG A 208 6.22 15.28 -8.56
CA ARG A 208 6.74 14.16 -7.76
C ARG A 208 5.77 12.99 -7.70
N TRP A 209 4.48 13.26 -7.68
CA TRP A 209 3.46 12.22 -7.80
C TRP A 209 3.51 11.56 -9.19
N GLU A 210 3.54 12.37 -10.26
CA GLU A 210 3.72 11.87 -11.63
C GLU A 210 4.96 11.00 -11.77
N ASN A 211 6.10 11.47 -11.27
CA ASN A 211 7.36 10.73 -11.28
C ASN A 211 7.28 9.44 -10.46
N ALA A 212 6.55 9.41 -9.34
CA ALA A 212 6.37 8.20 -8.54
C ALA A 212 5.57 7.14 -9.30
N ILE A 213 4.45 7.53 -9.90
CA ILE A 213 3.59 6.61 -10.67
C ILE A 213 4.29 6.15 -11.97
N ASN A 214 4.91 7.07 -12.72
CA ASN A 214 5.69 6.72 -13.91
C ASN A 214 6.87 5.80 -13.59
N LYS A 215 7.54 6.01 -12.45
CA LYS A 215 8.60 5.10 -12.01
C LYS A 215 8.06 3.72 -11.70
N ARG A 216 6.87 3.61 -11.10
CA ARG A 216 6.24 2.32 -10.84
C ARG A 216 5.87 1.61 -12.14
N LEU A 217 5.23 2.32 -13.08
CA LEU A 217 4.96 1.81 -14.43
C LEU A 217 6.23 1.28 -15.10
N MET A 218 7.34 2.03 -15.03
CA MET A 218 8.61 1.60 -15.61
C MET A 218 9.16 0.33 -14.93
N ILE A 219 9.06 0.22 -13.61
CA ILE A 219 9.46 -1.00 -12.87
C ILE A 219 8.65 -2.20 -13.35
N ASP A 220 7.33 -2.05 -13.49
CA ASP A 220 6.44 -3.10 -13.96
C ASP A 220 6.84 -3.55 -15.38
N ARG A 221 7.05 -2.59 -16.29
CA ARG A 221 7.54 -2.87 -17.66
C ARG A 221 8.88 -3.62 -17.67
N ILE A 222 9.84 -3.22 -16.83
CA ILE A 222 11.13 -3.92 -16.70
C ILE A 222 10.92 -5.37 -16.21
N ILE A 223 10.03 -5.58 -15.23
CA ILE A 223 9.71 -6.91 -14.71
C ILE A 223 9.08 -7.76 -15.81
N ALA A 224 8.09 -7.23 -16.55
CA ALA A 224 7.47 -7.94 -17.68
C ALA A 224 8.48 -8.29 -18.78
N ALA A 225 9.32 -7.34 -19.20
CA ALA A 225 10.34 -7.58 -20.20
C ALA A 225 11.32 -8.69 -19.77
N ARG A 226 11.74 -8.68 -18.50
CA ARG A 226 12.59 -9.73 -17.93
C ARG A 226 11.90 -11.09 -17.89
N GLN A 227 10.62 -11.14 -17.52
CA GLN A 227 9.84 -12.37 -17.47
C GLN A 227 9.67 -12.97 -18.87
N ARG A 228 9.34 -12.16 -19.87
CA ARG A 228 9.24 -12.56 -21.29
C ARG A 228 10.55 -13.18 -21.77
N ARG A 229 11.69 -12.51 -21.53
CA ARG A 229 13.03 -13.01 -21.91
C ARG A 229 13.38 -14.34 -21.23
N LYS A 230 13.09 -14.49 -19.93
CA LYS A 230 13.51 -15.67 -19.16
C LYS A 230 12.63 -16.90 -19.40
N LYS A 231 11.33 -16.70 -19.57
CA LYS A 231 10.35 -17.80 -19.58
C LYS A 231 9.73 -18.05 -20.96
N GLY A 232 9.97 -17.20 -21.95
CA GLY A 232 9.35 -17.29 -23.28
C GLY A 232 7.82 -17.23 -23.27
N LYS A 233 7.21 -16.90 -22.13
CA LYS A 233 5.77 -16.75 -21.97
C LYS A 233 5.37 -15.35 -22.43
N ASP A 234 4.16 -15.25 -22.97
CA ASP A 234 3.51 -13.97 -23.19
C ASP A 234 3.48 -13.16 -21.90
N VAL A 235 3.52 -11.84 -22.06
CA VAL A 235 3.37 -10.88 -20.98
C VAL A 235 2.14 -11.26 -20.17
N PRO A 236 2.18 -11.26 -18.83
CA PRO A 236 0.97 -11.49 -18.07
C PRO A 236 -0.08 -10.44 -18.47
N ASP A 237 -1.20 -10.86 -19.06
CA ASP A 237 -2.37 -10.00 -19.36
C ASP A 237 -2.75 -9.11 -18.17
N SER A 238 -2.45 -9.57 -16.96
CA SER A 238 -2.64 -8.83 -15.72
C SER A 238 -1.95 -7.46 -15.73
N MET A 239 -0.74 -7.32 -16.29
CA MET A 239 0.00 -6.06 -16.25
C MET A 239 -0.52 -5.03 -17.26
N GLN A 240 -0.99 -5.49 -18.42
CA GLN A 240 -1.67 -4.60 -19.36
C GLN A 240 -2.96 -4.09 -18.72
N LYS A 241 -3.78 -4.98 -18.15
CA LYS A 241 -5.01 -4.64 -17.44
C LYS A 241 -4.79 -3.68 -16.27
N THR A 242 -3.66 -3.77 -15.56
CA THR A 242 -3.29 -2.85 -14.47
C THR A 242 -3.19 -1.39 -14.92
N TRP A 243 -2.70 -1.13 -16.12
CA TRP A 243 -2.39 0.23 -16.58
C TRP A 243 -3.32 0.73 -17.68
N THR A 244 -4.14 -0.14 -18.26
CA THR A 244 -5.14 0.26 -19.27
C THR A 244 -6.09 1.33 -18.73
N GLY A 245 -6.30 2.37 -19.52
CA GLY A 245 -7.10 3.55 -19.19
C GLY A 245 -6.38 4.63 -18.38
N THR A 246 -5.11 4.41 -18.02
CA THR A 246 -4.30 5.38 -17.24
C THR A 246 -3.17 6.02 -18.06
N LEU A 247 -2.91 5.53 -19.27
CA LEU A 247 -1.74 5.93 -20.07
C LEU A 247 -2.02 7.15 -20.94
N ALA A 248 -0.99 7.98 -21.15
CA ALA A 248 -1.04 9.07 -22.10
C ALA A 248 -0.98 8.55 -23.52
N ASN A 249 -1.87 9.05 -24.38
CA ASN A 249 -1.99 8.68 -25.78
C ASN A 249 -2.06 7.15 -25.97
N GLU A 250 -2.83 6.47 -25.13
CA GLU A 250 -2.89 5.00 -25.10
C GLU A 250 -3.26 4.38 -26.46
N ALA A 251 -4.08 5.07 -27.25
CA ALA A 251 -4.47 4.65 -28.60
C ALA A 251 -3.29 4.61 -29.59
N ASP A 252 -2.23 5.38 -29.36
CA ASP A 252 -1.05 5.45 -30.21
C ASP A 252 0.05 4.47 -29.78
N LEU A 253 -0.15 3.75 -28.67
CA LEU A 253 0.84 2.80 -28.15
C LEU A 253 0.84 1.51 -28.98
N PRO A 254 2.02 0.96 -29.32
CA PRO A 254 2.10 -0.31 -30.02
C PRO A 254 1.61 -1.44 -29.10
N GLU A 255 1.07 -2.53 -29.67
CA GLU A 255 0.54 -3.67 -28.89
C GLU A 255 1.55 -4.24 -27.87
N ASN A 256 2.84 -4.17 -28.18
CA ASN A 256 3.92 -4.69 -27.34
C ASN A 256 4.52 -3.66 -26.36
N TRP A 257 3.90 -2.49 -26.17
CA TRP A 257 4.42 -1.36 -25.37
C TRP A 257 4.88 -1.78 -23.96
N VAL A 258 4.24 -2.79 -23.37
CA VAL A 258 4.57 -3.30 -22.03
C VAL A 258 6.02 -3.81 -21.97
N THR A 259 6.51 -4.40 -23.06
CA THR A 259 7.85 -5.02 -23.11
C THR A 259 8.86 -4.31 -23.98
N ALA A 260 8.41 -3.46 -24.91
CA ALA A 260 9.24 -2.61 -25.75
C ALA A 260 9.74 -1.40 -24.95
N LEU A 261 10.80 -1.57 -24.15
CA LEU A 261 11.30 -0.54 -23.22
C LEU A 261 11.79 0.75 -23.92
N GLU A 262 12.06 0.68 -25.22
CA GLU A 262 12.36 1.80 -26.10
C GLU A 262 11.16 2.71 -26.37
N VAL A 263 9.93 2.22 -26.16
CA VAL A 263 8.70 3.01 -26.27
C VAL A 263 8.55 3.86 -25.01
N LEU A 264 8.47 5.17 -25.18
CA LEU A 264 8.16 6.09 -24.10
C LEU A 264 6.69 5.95 -23.72
N VAL A 265 6.43 5.55 -22.48
CA VAL A 265 5.08 5.39 -21.93
C VAL A 265 5.02 6.13 -20.62
N SER A 266 4.04 7.02 -20.47
CA SER A 266 3.77 7.76 -19.25
C SER A 266 2.29 7.73 -18.90
N ILE A 267 1.96 8.01 -17.65
CA ILE A 267 0.57 8.24 -17.25
C ILE A 267 0.01 9.55 -17.83
N SER A 268 -1.32 9.64 -17.92
CA SER A 268 -2.04 10.86 -18.33
C SER A 268 -2.81 11.51 -17.18
N PRO A 269 -2.14 12.16 -16.21
CA PRO A 269 -2.86 13.02 -15.30
C PRO A 269 -3.40 14.23 -16.09
N PRO A 270 -4.69 14.59 -15.94
CA PRO A 270 -5.20 15.82 -16.51
C PRO A 270 -4.43 17.01 -15.95
N ARG A 271 -4.32 18.07 -16.78
CA ARG A 271 -3.80 19.36 -16.33
C ARG A 271 -4.72 19.85 -15.22
N VAL A 272 -4.16 20.06 -14.02
CA VAL A 272 -4.87 20.67 -12.89
C VAL A 272 -5.54 21.96 -13.40
N PRO A 273 -6.85 22.18 -13.17
CA PRO A 273 -7.44 23.48 -13.42
C PRO A 273 -6.59 24.52 -12.71
N GLN A 274 -6.15 25.57 -13.42
CA GLN A 274 -5.53 26.70 -12.73
C GLN A 274 -6.56 27.18 -11.71
N LEU A 275 -6.25 27.03 -10.43
CA LEU A 275 -7.02 27.63 -9.34
C LEU A 275 -6.96 29.14 -9.59
N GLY A 276 -8.05 29.69 -10.13
CA GLY A 276 -8.30 31.13 -10.22
C GLY A 276 -8.78 31.68 -8.89
#